data_AF-T1DBZ5-F1
#
_entry.id   AF-T1DBZ5-F1
#
_cell.length_a   1.000
_cell.length_b   1.000
_cell.length_c   1.000
_cell.angle_alpha   90.00
_cell.angle_beta   90.00
_cell.angle_gamma   90.00
#
_symmetry.space_group_name_H-M   'P 1'
#
loop_
_entity.id
_entity.type
_entity.pdbx_description
1 polymer ?
#
loop_
_entity_poly.entity_id
_entity_poly.type
_entity_poly.pdbx_seq_one_letter_code
_entity_poly.pdbx_strand_id
1 'polypeptide(L)'
;VPDTSSKQGDTIKKGAIVRLQHMKTRKWLHSHLHASPISGNLEVSCFGGENNSDTGDYWKLEIEGKGNIWRQDQKVRLQHVDTGGYLHSHD
;
A
#
# COMPACT_ATOMS: atom_id res chain seq x y z
N VAL A 1 11.34 5.71 6.22
CA VAL A 1 11.01 7.02 5.60
C VAL A 1 10.93 6.80 4.10
N PRO A 2 9.84 7.23 3.42
CA PRO A 2 9.74 7.12 1.97
C PRO A 2 10.91 7.82 1.29
N ASP A 3 11.37 7.30 0.16
CA ASP A 3 12.40 7.95 -0.63
C ASP A 3 11.81 9.22 -1.26
N THR A 4 12.18 10.38 -0.73
CA THR A 4 11.69 11.69 -1.17
C THR A 4 12.21 12.10 -2.56
N SER A 5 13.12 11.32 -3.16
CA SER A 5 13.64 11.56 -4.50
C SER A 5 12.78 10.94 -5.62
N SER A 6 11.84 10.06 -5.27
CA SER A 6 10.96 9.40 -6.24
C SER A 6 9.96 10.39 -6.84
N LYS A 7 9.86 10.43 -8.18
CA LYS A 7 8.95 11.30 -8.93
C LYS A 7 8.08 10.51 -9.91
N GLN A 8 6.99 11.13 -10.35
CA GLN A 8 6.14 10.55 -11.39
C GLN A 8 6.97 10.20 -12.63
N GLY A 9 6.74 9.00 -13.18
CA GLY A 9 7.50 8.44 -14.30
C GLY A 9 8.70 7.58 -13.92
N ASP A 10 9.17 7.62 -12.67
CA ASP A 10 10.23 6.72 -12.21
C ASP A 10 9.74 5.26 -12.11
N THR A 11 10.63 4.31 -12.36
CA THR A 11 10.31 2.88 -12.20
C THR A 11 10.14 2.52 -10.73
N ILE A 12 9.09 1.78 -10.39
CA ILE A 12 8.83 1.30 -9.02
C ILE A 12 9.64 0.01 -8.78
N LYS A 13 10.61 0.06 -7.89
CA LYS A 13 11.50 -1.06 -7.57
C LYS A 13 10.91 -1.96 -6.48
N LYS A 14 11.37 -3.21 -6.43
CA LYS A 14 11.08 -4.12 -5.30
C LYS A 14 11.51 -3.47 -3.98
N GLY A 15 10.64 -3.51 -2.98
CA GLY A 15 10.86 -2.91 -1.67
C GLY A 15 10.51 -1.42 -1.59
N ALA A 16 10.08 -0.77 -2.68
CA ALA A 16 9.63 0.60 -2.65
C ALA A 16 8.41 0.75 -1.71
N ILE A 17 8.39 1.85 -0.97
CA ILE A 17 7.21 2.27 -0.18
C ILE A 17 6.35 3.12 -1.09
N VAL A 18 5.13 2.67 -1.35
CA VAL A 18 4.15 3.33 -2.21
C VAL A 18 2.90 3.73 -1.42
N ARG A 19 2.12 4.64 -2.00
CA ARG A 19 0.75 4.95 -1.58
C ARG A 19 -0.19 4.74 -2.74
N LEU A 20 -1.42 4.32 -2.46
CA LEU A 20 -2.45 4.10 -3.47
C LEU A 20 -3.64 5.04 -3.19
N GLN A 21 -3.90 5.96 -4.12
CA GLN A 21 -5.02 6.91 -3.99
C GLN A 21 -6.21 6.45 -4.83
N HIS A 22 -7.38 6.36 -4.20
CA HIS A 22 -8.61 6.11 -4.93
C HIS A 22 -9.04 7.37 -5.70
N MET A 23 -9.01 7.29 -7.03
CA MET A 23 -9.18 8.45 -7.91
C MET A 23 -10.49 9.23 -7.71
N LYS A 24 -11.60 8.52 -7.43
CA LYS A 24 -12.92 9.17 -7.31
C LYS A 24 -13.09 9.96 -6.01
N THR A 25 -12.58 9.43 -4.90
CA THR A 25 -12.75 10.04 -3.56
C THR A 25 -11.51 10.80 -3.09
N ARG A 26 -10.38 10.65 -3.79
CA ARG A 26 -9.06 11.19 -3.44
C ARG A 26 -8.53 10.72 -2.07
N LYS A 27 -9.11 9.64 -1.53
CA LYS A 27 -8.68 9.02 -0.27
C LYS A 27 -7.58 8.00 -0.51
N TRP A 28 -6.77 7.75 0.51
CA TRP A 28 -5.64 6.83 0.47
C TRP A 28 -6.03 5.45 1.01
N LEU A 29 -5.50 4.39 0.40
CA LEU A 29 -5.57 3.04 0.96
C LEU A 29 -4.81 3.02 2.29
N HIS A 30 -5.51 2.73 3.37
CA HIS A 30 -5.03 2.93 4.73
C HIS A 30 -5.25 1.69 5.59
N SER A 31 -4.40 1.47 6.59
CA SER A 31 -4.62 0.45 7.62
C SER A 31 -4.05 0.91 8.96
N HIS A 32 -4.52 0.27 10.04
CA HIS A 32 -4.21 0.61 11.42
C HIS A 32 -4.56 -0.55 12.36
N LEU A 33 -4.33 -0.39 13.66
CA LEU A 33 -4.64 -1.39 14.68
C LEU A 33 -6.14 -1.40 15.03
N HIS A 34 -6.98 -1.70 14.04
CA HIS A 34 -8.42 -1.90 14.19
C HIS A 34 -8.82 -3.24 13.57
N ALA A 35 -9.87 -3.87 14.12
CA ALA A 35 -10.35 -5.15 13.63
C ALA A 35 -11.27 -4.98 12.41
N SER A 36 -11.08 -5.80 11.39
CA SER A 36 -11.95 -5.84 10.22
C SER A 36 -13.31 -6.42 10.59
N PRO A 37 -14.40 -5.98 9.95
CA PRO A 37 -15.76 -6.23 10.43
C PRO A 37 -16.21 -7.71 10.36
N ILE A 38 -15.58 -8.52 9.51
CA ILE A 38 -15.99 -9.92 9.28
C ILE A 38 -14.99 -10.90 9.88
N SER A 39 -13.70 -10.76 9.54
CA SER A 39 -12.66 -11.73 9.94
C SER A 39 -11.94 -11.35 11.23
N GLY A 40 -12.07 -10.11 11.71
CA GLY A 40 -11.29 -9.61 12.84
C GLY A 40 -9.79 -9.43 12.53
N ASN A 41 -9.40 -9.53 11.26
CA ASN A 41 -8.05 -9.19 10.78
C ASN A 41 -7.80 -7.68 10.90
N LEU A 42 -6.65 -7.18 10.43
CA LEU A 42 -6.42 -5.73 10.37
C LEU A 42 -7.40 -5.07 9.39
N GLU A 43 -8.07 -4.00 9.83
CA GLU A 43 -8.95 -3.20 9.00
C GLU A 43 -8.16 -2.50 7.90
N VAL A 44 -8.74 -2.47 6.69
CA VAL A 44 -8.27 -1.69 5.56
C VAL A 44 -9.38 -0.73 5.16
N SER A 45 -9.05 0.56 5.05
CA SER A 45 -10.01 1.63 4.81
C SER A 45 -9.53 2.62 3.74
N CYS A 46 -10.37 3.62 3.46
CA CYS A 46 -10.00 4.79 2.67
C CYS A 46 -9.92 6.01 3.60
N PHE A 47 -8.72 6.53 3.83
CA PHE A 47 -8.45 7.61 4.78
C PHE A 47 -8.08 8.94 4.10
N GLY A 48 -8.28 10.04 4.83
CA GLY A 48 -7.74 11.35 4.43
C GLY A 48 -8.31 11.94 3.13
N GLY A 49 -7.41 12.54 2.34
CA GLY A 49 -7.69 13.26 1.10
C GLY A 49 -6.42 13.75 0.39
N GLU A 50 -6.57 14.57 -0.66
CA GLU A 50 -5.44 15.09 -1.46
C GLU A 50 -4.36 15.80 -0.63
N ASN A 51 -4.78 16.52 0.41
CA ASN A 51 -3.90 17.26 1.31
C ASN A 51 -3.81 16.63 2.71
N ASN A 52 -4.27 15.39 2.89
CA ASN A 52 -4.26 14.72 4.19
C ASN A 52 -3.88 13.24 4.03
N SER A 53 -2.68 12.90 4.49
CA SER A 53 -2.05 11.57 4.40
C SER A 53 -1.02 11.42 5.50
N ASP A 54 -0.81 10.20 5.98
CA ASP A 54 0.18 9.86 7.00
C ASP A 54 0.87 8.52 6.73
N THR A 55 1.55 7.95 7.73
CA THR A 55 2.28 6.68 7.59
C THR A 55 1.36 5.47 7.48
N GLY A 56 0.10 5.56 7.92
CA GLY A 56 -0.89 4.50 7.76
C GLY A 56 -1.32 4.28 6.30
N ASP A 57 -0.90 5.18 5.40
CA ASP A 57 -1.09 5.04 3.96
C ASP A 57 0.07 4.31 3.26
N TYR A 58 1.13 3.94 4.00
CA TYR A 58 2.38 3.42 3.42
C TYR A 58 2.34 1.91 3.24
N TRP A 59 2.55 1.48 1.99
CA TRP A 59 2.59 0.06 1.62
C TRP A 59 3.93 -0.28 0.98
N LYS A 60 4.66 -1.23 1.55
CA LYS A 60 5.88 -1.77 0.96
C LYS A 60 5.53 -2.77 -0.12
N LEU A 61 6.04 -2.53 -1.33
CA LEU A 61 5.89 -3.43 -2.46
C LEU A 61 6.85 -4.62 -2.35
N GLU A 62 6.30 -5.82 -2.37
CA GLU A 62 7.07 -7.05 -2.53
C GLU A 62 6.73 -7.68 -3.88
N ILE A 63 7.76 -7.99 -4.68
CA ILE A 63 7.61 -8.68 -5.95
C ILE A 63 8.01 -10.14 -5.73
N GLU A 64 7.09 -11.07 -6.02
CA GLU A 64 7.37 -12.50 -5.95
C GLU A 64 8.26 -12.94 -7.13
N GLY A 65 9.21 -13.82 -6.86
CA GLY A 65 10.19 -14.27 -7.86
C GLY A 65 11.39 -13.33 -8.03
N LYS A 66 12.01 -13.39 -9.22
CA LYS A 66 13.30 -12.73 -9.53
C LYS A 66 13.17 -11.29 -10.05
N GLY A 67 11.94 -10.78 -10.22
CA GLY A 67 11.70 -9.42 -10.72
C GLY A 67 12.09 -8.35 -9.70
N ASN A 68 12.77 -7.30 -10.16
CA ASN A 68 13.20 -6.17 -9.31
C ASN A 68 12.48 -4.85 -9.63
N ILE A 69 11.60 -4.84 -10.65
CA ILE A 69 10.80 -3.69 -11.08
C ILE A 69 9.36 -4.17 -11.23
N TRP A 70 8.42 -3.39 -10.69
CA TRP A 70 7.00 -3.68 -10.78
C TRP A 70 6.50 -3.54 -12.22
N ARG A 71 5.84 -4.57 -12.72
CA ARG A 71 5.20 -4.62 -14.03
C ARG A 71 3.81 -5.22 -13.90
N GLN A 72 2.98 -4.97 -14.90
CA GLN A 72 1.70 -5.64 -15.07
C GLN A 72 1.89 -7.17 -15.10
N ASP A 73 0.87 -7.89 -14.63
CA ASP A 73 0.81 -9.37 -14.58
C ASP A 73 1.90 -10.04 -13.72
N GLN A 74 2.55 -9.28 -12.83
CA GLN A 74 3.42 -9.82 -11.80
C GLN A 74 2.64 -10.13 -10.52
N LYS A 75 2.98 -11.27 -9.91
CA LYS A 75 2.57 -11.57 -8.54
C LYS A 75 3.30 -10.65 -7.57
N VAL A 76 2.53 -9.87 -6.83
CA VAL A 76 3.05 -8.90 -5.85
C VAL A 76 2.27 -9.01 -4.55
N ARG A 77 2.91 -8.54 -3.47
CA ARG A 77 2.26 -8.29 -2.19
C ARG A 77 2.47 -6.84 -1.79
N LEU A 78 1.51 -6.31 -1.06
CA LEU A 78 1.59 -4.99 -0.44
C LEU A 78 1.55 -5.20 1.06
N GLN A 79 2.65 -4.91 1.74
CA GLN A 79 2.75 -4.99 3.19
C GLN A 79 2.58 -3.61 3.80
N HIS A 80 1.60 -3.42 4.66
CA HIS A 80 1.41 -2.19 5.39
C HIS A 80 2.61 -1.93 6.32
N VAL A 81 3.26 -0.78 6.18
CA VAL A 81 4.56 -0.52 6.83
C VAL A 81 4.44 -0.49 8.35
N ASP A 82 3.40 0.14 8.90
CA ASP A 82 3.28 0.36 10.34
C ASP A 82 2.83 -0.91 11.10
N THR A 83 1.94 -1.71 10.50
CA THR A 83 1.39 -2.92 11.16
C THR A 83 2.07 -4.22 10.75
N GLY A 84 2.82 -4.24 9.64
CA GLY A 84 3.37 -5.46 9.03
C GLY A 84 2.34 -6.36 8.35
N GLY A 85 1.04 -6.03 8.39
CA GLY A 85 -0.03 -6.79 7.75
C GLY A 85 0.03 -6.73 6.22
N TYR A 86 -0.31 -7.82 5.56
CA TYR A 86 -0.44 -7.85 4.10
C TYR A 86 -1.85 -7.45 3.67
N LEU A 87 -1.96 -6.67 2.59
CA LEU A 87 -3.24 -6.42 1.92
C LEU A 87 -3.84 -7.76 1.51
N HIS A 88 -5.04 -8.06 2.01
CA HIS A 88 -5.61 -9.40 1.94
C HIS A 88 -7.12 -9.34 1.67
N SER A 89 -7.61 -10.33 0.94
CA SER A 89 -9.03 -10.63 0.73
C SER A 89 -9.24 -12.14 0.73
N HIS A 90 -10.47 -12.59 0.94
CA HIS A 90 -10.88 -14.00 0.92
C HIS A 90 -12.31 -14.12 0.40
N ASP A 91 -12.74 -15.36 0.15
CA ASP A 91 -14.12 -15.72 -0.21
C ASP A 91 -15.04 -15.72 1.02
#